data_AF-A0A6A3BQC6-F1
#
_entry.id   AF-A0A6A3BQC6-F1
#
_cell.length_a   1.000
_cell.length_b   1.000
_cell.length_c   1.000
_cell.angle_alpha   90.00
_cell.angle_beta   90.00
_cell.angle_gamma   90.00
#
_symmetry.space_group_name_H-M   'P 1'
#
loop_
_entity.id
_entity.type
_entity.pdbx_description
1 polymer ?
#
loop_
_entity_poly.entity_id
_entity_poly.type
_entity_poly.pdbx_seq_one_letter_code
_entity_poly.pdbx_strand_id
1 'polypeptide(L)'
;MALETATSPATPSAQVVGNAFVEQYYHILCDSPELAYRFYHDSSVLSRPDSNGVMTSVTTMQGINEKILSLDYKNYKAEINTADAQKSYKEGVTVLVTGCLSGKDNLKRKFAQSFFLAPQDNGYFILNDVFRYVEGGESLENQKVNGVYDAL
;
A
#
# COMPACT_ATOMS: atom_id res chain seq x y z
N MET A 1 9.11 -47.90 23.32
CA MET A 1 7.98 -47.21 22.67
C MET A 1 8.21 -45.71 22.86
N ALA A 2 8.85 -45.06 21.89
CA ALA A 2 9.07 -43.62 21.92
C ALA A 2 7.89 -42.95 21.23
N LEU A 3 7.28 -41.96 21.88
CA LEU A 3 6.17 -41.19 21.34
C LEU A 3 6.76 -40.10 20.44
N GLU A 4 6.70 -40.28 19.12
CA GLU A 4 6.96 -39.19 18.17
C GLU A 4 5.84 -38.16 18.31
N THR A 5 6.17 -37.02 18.91
CA THR A 5 5.33 -35.83 18.88
C THR A 5 5.42 -35.24 17.48
N ALA A 6 4.37 -35.42 16.68
CA ALA A 6 4.22 -34.75 15.39
C ALA A 6 4.15 -33.23 15.63
N THR A 7 5.19 -32.51 15.22
CA THR A 7 5.23 -31.05 15.26
C THR A 7 4.34 -30.50 14.14
N SER A 8 3.13 -30.09 14.46
CA SER A 8 2.29 -29.31 13.51
C SER A 8 3.06 -28.07 13.05
N PRO A 9 3.04 -27.70 11.76
CA PRO A 9 3.73 -26.51 11.29
C PRO A 9 3.17 -25.29 12.03
N ALA A 10 4.05 -24.53 12.68
CA ALA A 10 3.65 -23.35 13.43
C ALA A 10 3.03 -22.31 12.48
N THR A 11 1.84 -21.83 12.82
CA THR A 11 1.19 -20.73 12.09
C THR A 11 2.11 -19.50 12.13
N PRO A 12 2.42 -18.86 10.98
CA PRO A 12 3.25 -17.66 10.95
C PRO A 12 2.67 -16.54 11.84
N SER A 13 3.54 -15.73 12.45
CA SER A 13 3.10 -14.55 13.20
C SER A 13 2.53 -13.49 12.26
N ALA A 14 1.66 -12.60 12.76
CA ALA A 14 1.11 -11.49 11.99
C ALA A 14 2.20 -10.63 11.34
N GLN A 15 3.32 -10.42 12.03
CA GLN A 15 4.45 -9.66 11.50
C GLN A 15 5.15 -10.37 10.34
N VAL A 16 5.31 -11.70 10.40
CA VAL A 16 5.87 -12.48 9.29
C VAL A 16 4.94 -12.41 8.07
N VAL A 17 3.63 -12.56 8.28
CA VAL A 17 2.62 -12.42 7.22
C VAL A 17 2.64 -11.01 6.62
N GLY A 18 2.62 -9.97 7.46
CA GLY A 18 2.61 -8.57 7.03
C GLY A 18 3.85 -8.18 6.24
N ASN A 19 5.04 -8.59 6.67
CA ASN A 19 6.29 -8.31 5.96
C ASN A 19 6.32 -8.98 4.58
N ALA A 20 5.99 -10.27 4.51
CA ALA A 20 5.95 -11.01 3.24
C ALA A 20 4.90 -10.42 2.28
N PHE A 21 3.73 -10.05 2.81
CA PHE A 21 2.68 -9.38 2.05
C PHE A 21 3.16 -8.04 1.47
N VAL A 22 3.77 -7.18 2.29
CA VAL A 22 4.24 -5.85 1.84
C VAL A 22 5.29 -5.98 0.75
N GLU A 23 6.29 -6.84 0.94
CA GLU A 23 7.32 -7.08 -0.07
C GLU A 23 6.71 -7.51 -1.41
N GLN A 24 5.82 -8.51 -1.38
CA GLN A 24 5.20 -9.02 -2.59
C GLN A 24 4.23 -8.01 -3.24
N TYR A 25 3.43 -7.33 -2.43
CA TYR A 25 2.42 -6.38 -2.90
C TYR A 25 3.07 -5.21 -3.64
N TYR A 26 4.07 -4.55 -3.06
CA TYR A 26 4.70 -3.40 -3.70
C TYR A 26 5.58 -3.79 -4.88
N HIS A 27 6.22 -4.98 -4.85
CA HIS A 27 6.92 -5.51 -6.02
C HIS A 27 5.94 -5.69 -7.19
N ILE A 28 4.82 -6.38 -6.98
CA ILE A 28 3.81 -6.58 -8.03
C ILE A 28 3.16 -5.26 -8.45
N LEU A 29 2.86 -4.36 -7.51
CA LEU A 29 2.20 -3.08 -7.80
C LEU A 29 3.05 -2.19 -8.73
N CYS A 30 4.36 -2.17 -8.53
CA CYS A 30 5.28 -1.38 -9.36
C CYS A 30 5.68 -2.11 -10.65
N ASP A 31 5.99 -3.42 -10.59
CA ASP A 31 6.59 -4.13 -11.72
C ASP A 31 5.55 -4.80 -12.63
N SER A 32 4.40 -5.19 -12.09
CA SER A 32 3.33 -5.90 -12.82
C SER A 32 1.93 -5.55 -12.28
N PRO A 33 1.51 -4.27 -12.24
CA PRO A 33 0.22 -3.85 -11.69
C PRO A 33 -0.99 -4.55 -12.30
N GLU A 34 -0.90 -5.04 -13.54
CA GLU A 34 -1.93 -5.88 -14.16
C GLU A 34 -2.18 -7.21 -13.44
N LEU A 35 -1.30 -7.62 -12.51
CA LEU A 35 -1.47 -8.79 -11.65
C LEU A 35 -1.90 -8.42 -10.23
N ALA A 36 -1.83 -7.14 -9.84
CA ALA A 36 -2.10 -6.71 -8.47
C ALA A 36 -3.55 -6.98 -8.04
N TYR A 37 -4.51 -6.99 -8.97
CA TYR A 37 -5.91 -7.31 -8.67
C TYR A 37 -6.10 -8.73 -8.10
N ARG A 38 -5.12 -9.64 -8.29
CA ARG A 38 -5.16 -11.02 -7.78
C ARG A 38 -5.00 -11.11 -6.26
N PHE A 39 -4.59 -10.03 -5.59
CA PHE A 39 -4.60 -9.96 -4.13
C PHE A 39 -6.00 -9.73 -3.55
N TYR A 40 -7.01 -9.43 -4.38
CA TYR A 40 -8.33 -9.00 -3.95
C TYR A 40 -9.39 -10.02 -4.36
N HIS A 41 -10.55 -9.94 -3.72
CA HIS A 41 -11.78 -10.62 -4.08
C HIS A 41 -12.87 -9.60 -4.41
N ASP A 42 -14.02 -10.07 -4.88
CA ASP A 42 -15.10 -9.15 -5.24
C ASP A 42 -15.68 -8.37 -4.04
N SER A 43 -15.56 -8.95 -2.84
CA SER A 43 -15.93 -8.28 -1.58
C SER A 43 -14.93 -7.23 -1.10
N SER A 44 -13.78 -7.09 -1.78
CA SER A 44 -12.72 -6.17 -1.37
C SER A 44 -13.07 -4.72 -1.67
N VAL A 45 -12.50 -3.81 -0.88
CA VAL A 45 -12.63 -2.36 -1.06
C VAL A 45 -11.25 -1.73 -1.15
N LEU A 46 -10.99 -1.03 -2.26
CA LEU A 46 -9.77 -0.23 -2.46
C LEU A 46 -10.11 1.25 -2.44
N SER A 47 -9.45 2.00 -1.55
CA SER A 47 -9.63 3.43 -1.38
C SER A 47 -8.35 4.19 -1.70
N ARG A 48 -8.47 5.20 -2.57
CA ARG A 48 -7.36 6.03 -3.06
C ARG A 48 -7.81 7.49 -3.13
N PRO A 49 -6.94 8.47 -2.83
CA PRO A 49 -7.24 9.88 -3.11
C PRO A 49 -7.30 10.10 -4.62
N ASP A 50 -8.22 10.94 -5.06
CA ASP A 50 -8.22 11.49 -6.42
C ASP A 50 -7.23 12.66 -6.54
N SER A 51 -7.23 13.34 -7.69
CA SER A 51 -6.36 14.50 -7.94
C SER A 51 -6.62 15.69 -7.02
N ASN A 52 -7.81 15.76 -6.42
CA ASN A 52 -8.21 16.82 -5.47
C ASN A 52 -7.96 16.39 -4.01
N GLY A 53 -7.38 15.21 -3.78
CA GLY A 53 -7.14 14.65 -2.45
C GLY A 53 -8.39 14.03 -1.81
N VAL A 54 -9.54 14.01 -2.50
CA VAL A 54 -10.76 13.40 -1.99
C VAL A 54 -10.65 11.88 -2.10
N MET A 55 -10.96 11.18 -1.01
CA MET A 55 -10.94 9.72 -1.02
C MET A 55 -12.07 9.17 -1.90
N THR A 56 -11.70 8.32 -2.85
CA THR A 56 -12.64 7.53 -3.67
C THR A 56 -12.42 6.06 -3.38
N SER A 57 -13.49 5.27 -3.44
CA SER A 57 -13.45 3.83 -3.21
C SER A 57 -14.01 3.07 -4.40
N VAL A 58 -13.39 1.94 -4.71
CA VAL A 58 -13.87 0.97 -5.70
C VAL A 58 -13.98 -0.41 -5.06
N THR A 59 -14.88 -1.22 -5.60
CA THR A 59 -15.09 -2.62 -5.19
C THR A 59 -15.03 -3.51 -6.42
N THR A 60 -15.15 -4.83 -6.23
CA THR A 60 -14.98 -5.87 -7.25
C THR A 60 -13.55 -6.00 -7.76
N MET A 61 -13.13 -7.21 -8.15
CA MET A 61 -11.81 -7.42 -8.72
C MET A 61 -11.61 -6.61 -10.00
N GLN A 62 -12.65 -6.50 -10.83
CA GLN A 62 -12.61 -5.71 -12.06
C GLN A 62 -12.41 -4.21 -11.77
N GLY A 63 -13.25 -3.62 -10.92
CA GLY A 63 -13.17 -2.19 -10.60
C GLY A 63 -11.85 -1.84 -9.90
N ILE A 64 -11.33 -2.74 -9.06
CA ILE A 64 -10.01 -2.60 -8.44
C ILE A 64 -8.89 -2.63 -9.50
N ASN A 65 -8.94 -3.57 -10.45
CA ASN A 65 -7.96 -3.66 -11.53
C ASN A 65 -7.93 -2.39 -12.37
N GLU A 66 -9.10 -1.93 -12.83
CA GLU A 66 -9.24 -0.70 -13.61
C GLU A 66 -8.67 0.51 -12.85
N LYS A 67 -8.98 0.62 -11.55
CA LYS A 67 -8.44 1.69 -10.71
C LYS A 67 -6.93 1.62 -10.56
N ILE A 68 -6.36 0.45 -10.26
CA ILE A 68 -4.89 0.27 -10.12
C ILE A 68 -4.18 0.66 -11.42
N LEU A 69 -4.68 0.20 -12.58
CA LEU A 69 -4.09 0.54 -13.87
C LEU A 69 -4.16 2.03 -14.19
N SER A 70 -5.24 2.71 -13.79
CA SER A 70 -5.41 4.16 -13.98
C SER A 70 -4.41 5.02 -13.18
N LEU A 71 -3.81 4.46 -12.12
CA LEU A 71 -2.87 5.16 -11.23
C LEU A 71 -1.41 5.09 -11.72
N ASP A 72 -1.14 4.30 -12.75
CA ASP A 72 0.15 4.26 -13.45
C ASP A 72 1.36 3.97 -12.53
N TYR A 73 1.19 3.03 -11.59
CA TYR A 73 2.23 2.66 -10.63
C TYR A 73 3.53 2.14 -11.27
N LYS A 74 3.51 1.71 -12.54
CA LYS A 74 4.72 1.37 -13.33
C LYS A 74 5.71 2.52 -13.42
N ASN A 75 5.24 3.75 -13.33
CA ASN A 75 6.08 4.95 -13.39
C ASN A 75 6.46 5.49 -12.01
N TYR A 76 6.17 4.75 -10.94
CA TYR A 76 6.52 5.09 -9.57
C TYR A 76 7.44 4.04 -8.95
N LYS A 77 8.38 4.51 -8.13
CA LYS A 77 9.15 3.65 -7.23
C LYS A 77 8.59 3.77 -5.81
N ALA A 78 8.23 2.63 -5.23
CA ALA A 78 7.86 2.55 -3.81
C ALA A 78 9.09 2.31 -2.93
N GLU A 79 9.21 3.10 -1.87
CA GLU A 79 10.20 2.92 -0.80
C GLU A 79 9.43 2.79 0.52
N ILE A 80 9.49 1.60 1.12
CA ILE A 80 8.79 1.28 2.37
C ILE A 80 9.67 1.67 3.55
N ASN A 81 9.11 2.45 4.47
CA ASN A 81 9.79 2.90 5.68
C ASN A 81 9.46 2.00 6.87
N THR A 82 8.16 1.73 7.08
CA THR A 82 7.69 0.83 8.16
C THR A 82 6.57 -0.06 7.65
N ALA A 83 6.50 -1.26 8.22
CA ALA A 83 5.41 -2.20 8.05
C ALA A 83 5.14 -2.86 9.41
N ASP A 84 4.01 -2.52 10.02
CA ASP A 84 3.62 -2.99 11.34
C ASP A 84 2.35 -3.83 11.19
N ALA A 85 2.32 -5.01 11.81
CA ALA A 85 1.19 -5.93 11.66
C ALA A 85 0.70 -6.51 12.99
N GLN A 86 -0.61 -6.68 13.08
CA GLN A 86 -1.29 -7.26 14.24
C GLN A 86 -2.29 -8.32 13.81
N LYS A 87 -2.44 -9.37 14.63
CA LYS A 87 -3.60 -10.25 14.54
C LYS A 87 -4.86 -9.44 14.81
N SER A 88 -5.92 -9.76 14.10
CA SER A 88 -7.18 -9.04 14.12
C SER A 88 -8.35 -10.02 14.07
N TYR A 89 -9.55 -9.52 13.83
CA TYR A 89 -10.78 -10.31 13.87
C TYR A 89 -10.74 -11.51 12.92
N LYS A 90 -11.25 -12.67 13.37
CA LYS A 90 -11.34 -13.94 12.61
C LYS A 90 -10.02 -14.35 11.94
N GLU A 91 -8.92 -14.37 12.71
CA GLU A 91 -7.57 -14.69 12.21
C GLU A 91 -7.05 -13.76 11.10
N GLY A 92 -7.73 -12.65 10.83
CA GLY A 92 -7.25 -11.64 9.90
C GLY A 92 -6.00 -10.93 10.43
N VAL A 93 -5.32 -10.22 9.53
CA VAL A 93 -4.13 -9.43 9.86
C VAL A 93 -4.35 -7.99 9.44
N THR A 94 -4.25 -7.07 10.39
CA THR A 94 -4.18 -5.64 10.06
C THR A 94 -2.72 -5.28 9.83
N VAL A 95 -2.45 -4.60 8.71
CA VAL A 95 -1.11 -4.11 8.34
C VAL A 95 -1.17 -2.60 8.17
N LEU A 96 -0.25 -1.89 8.79
CA LEU A 96 -0.03 -0.46 8.59
C LEU A 96 1.34 -0.27 7.94
N VAL A 97 1.35 0.41 6.80
CA VAL A 97 2.55 0.69 6.02
C VAL A 97 2.74 2.18 5.96
N THR A 98 3.97 2.63 6.22
CA THR A 98 4.40 3.99 5.87
C THR A 98 5.52 3.91 4.86
N GLY A 99 5.55 4.86 3.93
CA GLY A 99 6.54 4.86 2.89
C GLY A 99 6.47 6.10 2.04
N CYS A 100 7.05 5.99 0.86
CA CYS A 100 7.13 7.08 -0.09
C CYS A 100 7.06 6.55 -1.52
N LEU A 101 6.34 7.28 -2.37
CA LEU A 101 6.30 7.06 -3.81
C LEU A 101 7.09 8.17 -4.49
N SER A 102 8.02 7.79 -5.36
CA SER A 102 8.79 8.71 -6.19
C SER A 102 8.40 8.52 -7.65
N GLY A 103 7.86 9.57 -8.27
CA GLY A 103 7.50 9.58 -9.70
C GLY A 103 8.67 10.02 -10.59
N LYS A 104 8.43 10.11 -11.91
CA LYS A 104 9.40 10.62 -12.89
C LYS A 104 9.83 12.08 -12.66
N ASP A 105 9.00 12.85 -11.96
CA ASP A 105 9.28 14.21 -11.52
C ASP A 105 10.34 14.29 -10.40
N ASN A 106 10.82 13.13 -9.92
CA ASN A 106 11.67 12.99 -8.74
C ASN A 106 11.05 13.57 -7.46
N LEU A 107 9.73 13.83 -7.46
CA LEU A 107 9.02 14.28 -6.27
C LEU A 107 8.69 13.07 -5.41
N LYS A 108 9.26 13.07 -4.21
CA LYS A 108 9.07 12.03 -3.20
C LYS A 108 7.85 12.38 -2.35
N ARG A 109 6.76 11.62 -2.48
CA ARG A 109 5.52 11.83 -1.73
C ARG A 109 5.38 10.78 -0.66
N LYS A 110 5.29 11.20 0.61
CA LYS A 110 5.05 10.29 1.73
C LYS A 110 3.63 9.76 1.69
N PHE A 111 3.44 8.52 2.14
CA PHE A 111 2.12 7.92 2.27
C PHE A 111 2.00 7.10 3.54
N ALA A 112 0.75 6.89 3.94
CA ALA A 112 0.33 5.85 4.86
C ALA A 112 -0.70 4.97 4.15
N GLN A 113 -0.57 3.66 4.30
CA GLN A 113 -1.49 2.69 3.73
C GLN A 113 -1.84 1.64 4.78
N SER A 114 -3.13 1.40 4.96
CA SER A 114 -3.63 0.35 5.86
C SER A 114 -4.28 -0.75 5.04
N PHE A 115 -3.98 -1.99 5.42
CA PHE A 115 -4.60 -3.18 4.88
C PHE A 115 -5.28 -3.98 5.99
N PHE A 116 -6.39 -4.61 5.64
CA PHE A 116 -6.92 -5.75 6.38
C PHE A 116 -6.86 -6.98 5.48
N LEU A 117 -6.04 -7.94 5.87
CA LEU A 117 -5.85 -9.23 5.22
C LEU A 117 -6.80 -10.24 5.85
N ALA A 118 -7.76 -10.74 5.07
CA ALA A 118 -8.69 -11.76 5.51
C ALA A 118 -8.17 -13.15 5.12
N PRO A 119 -8.32 -14.18 5.98
CA PRO A 119 -7.86 -15.53 5.66
C PRO A 119 -8.68 -16.16 4.53
N GLN A 120 -8.03 -17.03 3.77
CA GLN A 120 -8.61 -17.90 2.74
C GLN A 120 -7.90 -19.27 2.75
N ASP A 121 -8.41 -20.25 1.99
CA ASP A 121 -7.93 -21.64 2.01
C ASP A 121 -6.39 -21.74 1.99
N ASN A 122 -5.73 -20.98 1.11
CA ASN A 122 -4.28 -20.94 0.99
C ASN A 122 -3.74 -19.50 1.17
N GLY A 123 -3.84 -18.97 2.40
CA GLY A 123 -3.20 -17.73 2.79
C GLY A 123 -4.19 -16.60 3.06
N TYR A 124 -3.96 -15.43 2.49
CA TYR A 124 -4.77 -14.24 2.74
C TYR A 124 -5.12 -13.51 1.44
N PHE A 125 -6.25 -12.81 1.45
CA PHE A 125 -6.59 -11.81 0.44
C PHE A 125 -6.81 -10.45 1.12
N ILE A 126 -6.67 -9.37 0.38
CA ILE A 126 -6.91 -8.01 0.87
C ILE A 126 -8.41 -7.75 0.88
N LEU A 127 -9.02 -7.62 2.05
CA LEU A 127 -10.43 -7.22 2.16
C LEU A 127 -10.57 -5.69 2.17
N ASN A 128 -9.66 -4.98 2.84
CA ASN A 128 -9.63 -3.53 2.87
C ASN A 128 -8.25 -3.02 2.50
N ASP A 129 -8.19 -2.03 1.62
CA ASP A 129 -7.00 -1.27 1.26
C ASP A 129 -7.33 0.22 1.31
N VAL A 130 -6.70 0.96 2.22
CA VAL A 130 -6.87 2.41 2.35
C VAL A 130 -5.50 3.07 2.28
N PHE A 131 -5.27 3.83 1.20
CA PHE A 131 -4.04 4.58 0.98
C PHE A 131 -4.31 6.08 1.06
N ARG A 132 -3.39 6.82 1.67
CA ARG A 132 -3.42 8.27 1.70
C ARG A 132 -2.01 8.86 1.60
N TYR A 133 -1.85 9.90 0.81
CA TYR A 133 -0.65 10.73 0.87
C TYR A 133 -0.62 11.51 2.17
N VAL A 134 0.53 11.53 2.81
CA VAL A 134 0.77 12.34 4.00
C VAL A 134 1.41 13.63 3.51
N GLU A 135 0.72 14.75 3.69
CA GLU A 135 1.31 16.07 3.42
C GLU A 135 2.55 16.25 4.31
N GLY A 136 3.67 16.57 3.67
CA GLY A 136 4.78 17.15 4.40
C GLY A 136 4.38 18.58 4.75
N GLY A 137 4.32 18.91 6.03
CA GLY A 137 4.46 20.31 6.41
C GLY A 137 5.72 20.83 5.72
N GLU A 138 5.57 21.94 4.99
CA GLU A 138 6.57 22.61 4.14
C GLU A 138 6.55 22.21 2.65
N SER A 139 5.55 22.72 1.95
CA SER A 139 5.82 23.38 0.67
C SER A 139 6.83 24.50 0.91
N LEU A 140 8.13 24.18 0.81
CA LEU A 140 9.16 25.19 0.60
C LEU A 140 8.84 25.86 -0.72
N GLU A 141 8.26 27.05 -0.61
CA GLU A 141 8.05 27.98 -1.69
C GLU A 141 9.33 28.07 -2.53
N ASN A 142 9.25 27.62 -3.79
CA ASN A 142 10.10 28.16 -4.83
C ASN A 142 9.65 29.60 -5.11
N GLN A 143 9.88 30.53 -4.17
CA GLN A 143 9.98 31.94 -4.52
C GLN A 143 11.36 32.18 -5.13
N LYS A 144 11.52 31.78 -6.39
CA LYS A 144 12.35 32.54 -7.32
C LYS A 144 11.44 33.56 -7.99
N VAL A 145 11.40 34.78 -7.46
CA VAL A 145 11.02 35.95 -8.25
C VAL A 145 12.11 36.99 -8.10
N ASN A 146 12.82 37.21 -9.21
CA ASN A 146 13.73 38.32 -9.43
C ASN A 146 13.00 39.65 -9.23
N GLY A 147 13.55 40.53 -8.40
CA GLY A 147 13.24 41.96 -8.37
C GLY A 147 14.53 42.76 -8.54
N VAL A 148 14.81 43.16 -9.77
CA VAL A 148 15.91 44.04 -10.17
C VAL A 148 15.41 45.49 -10.09
N TYR A 149 16.15 46.33 -9.34
CA TYR A 149 16.18 47.80 -9.19
C TYR A 149 14.87 48.62 -9.08
N ASP A 150 14.80 49.46 -8.03
CA ASP A 150 14.58 50.90 -8.22
C ASP A 150 15.19 51.73 -7.07
N ALA A 151 15.61 52.94 -7.43
CA ALA A 151 16.51 53.86 -6.71
C ALA A 151 15.89 54.56 -5.49
N LEU A 152 16.73 54.87 -4.49
CA LEU A 152 17.08 56.22 -4.01
C LEU A 152 18.26 56.16 -3.03
#